data_AF-A0A967Z341-F1
#
_entry.id   AF-A0A967Z341-F1
#
_cell.length_a   1.000
_cell.length_b   1.000
_cell.length_c   1.000
_cell.angle_alpha   90.00
_cell.angle_beta   90.00
_cell.angle_gamma   90.00
#
_symmetry.space_group_name_H-M   'P 1'
#
loop_
_entity.id
_entity.type
_entity.pdbx_description
1 polymer ?
#
loop_
_entity_poly.entity_id
_entity_poly.type
_entity_poly.pdbx_seq_one_letter_code
_entity_poly.pdbx_strand_id
1 'polypeptide(L)' 'KWAARDAGIPLFRIGFPIIDRVNLHRSPVVGYQGAINMLTMIANKFLDIKDETCEDQWFEMMR' A
#
# COMPACT_ATOMS: atom_id res chain seq x y z
N LYS A 1 9.97 5.88 6.65
CA LYS A 1 10.44 6.15 5.27
C LYS A 1 11.86 5.66 5.07
N TRP A 2 12.82 6.13 5.86
CA TRP A 2 14.24 5.71 5.74
C TRP A 2 14.44 4.20 5.97
N ALA A 3 13.87 3.64 7.04
CA ALA A 3 13.94 2.19 7.31
C ALA A 3 13.32 1.33 6.20
N ALA A 4 12.18 1.74 5.66
CA ALA A 4 11.53 0.98 4.59
C ALA A 4 12.31 1.04 3.26
N ARG A 5 12.95 2.19 2.97
CA ARG A 5 13.85 2.33 1.81
C ARG A 5 15.09 1.45 1.97
N ASP A 6 15.64 1.39 3.18
CA ASP A 6 16.85 0.64 3.49
C ASP A 6 16.61 -0.88 3.44
N ALA A 7 15.47 -1.34 3.97
CA ALA A 7 15.10 -2.75 3.97
C ALA A 7 14.40 -3.23 2.68
N GLY A 8 14.17 -2.35 1.70
CA GLY A 8 13.48 -2.70 0.45
C GLY A 8 12.03 -3.20 0.65
N ILE A 9 11.39 -2.84 1.76
CA ILE A 9 10.04 -3.31 2.12
C ILE A 9 8.95 -2.30 1.78
N PRO A 10 7.72 -2.76 1.47
CA PRO A 10 6.59 -1.87 1.26
C PRO A 10 6.23 -1.11 2.54
N LEU A 11 5.97 0.20 2.39
CA LEU A 11 5.64 1.09 3.50
C LEU A 11 4.15 1.45 3.51
N PHE A 12 3.43 0.89 4.47
CA PHE A 12 2.07 1.31 4.83
C PHE A 12 2.11 2.47 5.83
N ARG A 13 1.38 3.55 5.55
CA ARG A 13 1.34 4.75 6.40
C ARG A 13 -0.02 4.85 7.06
N ILE A 14 -0.09 4.47 8.33
CA ILE A 14 -1.30 4.51 9.17
C ILE A 14 -0.92 5.21 10.48
N GLY A 15 -1.80 6.09 10.98
CA GLY A 15 -1.57 6.84 12.22
C GLY A 15 -1.12 8.29 11.99
N PHE A 16 -0.37 8.85 12.93
CA PHE A 16 0.04 10.25 12.95
C PHE A 16 1.54 10.36 13.34
N PRO A 17 2.32 11.31 12.78
CA PRO A 17 2.01 12.23 11.68
C PRO A 17 2.36 11.67 10.28
N ILE A 18 1.47 11.89 9.31
CA ILE A 18 1.71 11.55 7.89
C ILE A 18 1.94 12.84 7.10
N ILE A 19 3.22 13.17 6.89
CA ILE A 19 3.64 14.41 6.21
C ILE A 19 3.96 14.22 4.72
N ASP A 20 4.19 12.97 4.28
CA ASP A 20 4.71 12.64 2.93
C ASP A 20 3.59 12.35 1.92
N ARG A 21 2.31 12.36 2.34
CA ARG A 21 1.15 12.08 1.48
C ARG A 21 -0.01 12.99 1.84
N VAL A 22 -0.61 13.59 0.80
CA VAL A 22 -1.74 14.52 0.93
C VAL A 22 -3.04 13.72 1.10
N ASN A 23 -3.99 14.26 1.89
CA ASN A 23 -5.35 13.74 2.10
C ASN A 23 -5.51 12.37 2.79
N LEU A 24 -4.44 11.68 3.20
CA LEU A 24 -4.56 10.39 3.90
C LEU A 24 -5.32 10.47 5.23
N HIS A 25 -5.36 11.64 5.86
CA HIS A 25 -6.12 11.89 7.09
C HIS A 25 -7.64 11.89 6.90
N ARG A 26 -8.13 11.99 5.65
CA ARG A 26 -9.56 12.00 5.33
C ARG A 26 -10.14 10.60 5.18
N SER A 27 -9.29 9.61 4.95
CA SER A 27 -9.70 8.22 4.85
C SER A 27 -9.84 7.64 6.26
N PRO A 28 -11.03 7.19 6.67
CA PRO A 28 -11.19 6.58 7.99
C PRO A 28 -10.39 5.29 8.04
N VAL A 29 -9.71 5.08 9.16
CA VAL A 29 -8.96 3.84 9.49
C VAL A 29 -9.71 2.99 10.51
N VAL A 30 -10.70 3.57 11.20
CA VAL A 30 -11.48 2.92 12.26
C VAL A 30 -12.84 2.45 11.74
N GLY A 31 -13.34 1.35 12.30
CA GLY A 31 -14.63 0.75 11.94
C GLY A 31 -14.56 -0.14 10.70
N TYR A 32 -15.70 -0.69 10.27
CA TYR A 32 -15.78 -1.57 9.10
C TYR A 32 -15.30 -0.88 7.82
N GLN A 33 -15.64 0.39 7.63
CA GLN A 33 -15.15 1.17 6.50
C GLN A 33 -13.62 1.34 6.53
N GLY A 34 -13.04 1.53 7.71
CA GLY A 34 -11.60 1.63 7.88
C GLY A 34 -10.87 0.31 7.65
N ALA A 35 -11.45 -0.80 8.08
CA ALA A 35 -10.94 -2.13 7.79
C ALA A 35 -10.92 -2.41 6.28
N ILE A 36 -11.99 -2.06 5.56
CA ILE A 36 -12.05 -2.18 4.09
C ILE A 36 -10.96 -1.30 3.44
N ASN A 37 -10.86 -0.03 3.83
CA ASN A 37 -9.84 0.87 3.29
C ASN A 37 -8.41 0.33 3.54
N MET A 38 -8.16 -0.19 4.73
CA MET A 38 -6.86 -0.80 5.08
C MET A 38 -6.59 -2.04 4.24
N LEU A 39 -7.57 -2.93 4.10
CA LEU A 39 -7.45 -4.13 3.29
C LEU A 39 -7.16 -3.78 1.82
N THR A 40 -7.88 -2.81 1.25
CA THR A 40 -7.66 -2.33 -0.12
C THR A 40 -6.26 -1.75 -0.29
N MET A 41 -5.77 -0.94 0.65
CA MET A 41 -4.41 -0.40 0.60
C MET A 41 -3.35 -1.52 0.61
N ILE A 42 -3.55 -2.55 1.43
CA ILE A 42 -2.64 -3.68 1.54
C ILE A 42 -2.64 -4.51 0.25
N ALA A 43 -3.83 -4.91 -0.22
CA ALA A 43 -3.98 -5.71 -1.42
C ALA A 43 -3.39 -5.01 -2.65
N ASN A 44 -3.71 -3.73 -2.86
CA ASN A 44 -3.17 -2.97 -3.98
C ASN A 44 -1.64 -2.89 -3.94
N LYS A 45 -1.03 -2.75 -2.75
CA LYS A 45 0.43 -2.74 -2.65
C LYS A 45 1.08 -4.10 -2.91
N PHE A 46 0.45 -5.20 -2.53
CA PHE A 46 0.96 -6.50 -2.92
C PHE A 46 0.84 -6.76 -4.42
N LEU A 47 -0.24 -6.29 -5.04
CA LEU A 47 -0.42 -6.37 -6.48
C LEU A 47 0.65 -5.55 -7.22
N ASP A 48 0.87 -4.29 -6.81
CA ASP A 48 1.93 -3.44 -7.36
C ASP A 48 3.30 -4.14 -7.32
N ILE A 49 3.67 -4.72 -6.18
CA ILE A 49 4.97 -5.41 -6.02
C ILE A 49 5.04 -6.65 -6.89
N LYS A 50 3.97 -7.45 -6.95
CA LYS A 50 3.93 -8.66 -7.76
C LYS A 50 4.02 -8.32 -9.26
N ASP A 51 3.46 -7.18 -9.67
CA ASP A 51 3.56 -6.70 -11.05
C ASP A 51 4.95 -6.13 -11.36
N GLU A 52 5.59 -5.44 -10.41
CA GLU A 52 6.98 -4.96 -10.54
C GLU A 52 8.02 -6.08 -10.56
N THR A 53 7.75 -7.20 -9.87
CA THR A 53 8.69 -8.33 -9.74
C THR A 53 8.45 -9.48 -10.72
N CYS A 54 7.35 -9.45 -11.48
CA CYS A 54 7.01 -10.52 -12.41
C CYS A 54 7.93 -10.51 -13.64
N GLU A 55 8.34 -11.70 -14.10
CA GLU A 55 8.98 -11.82 -15.42
C GLU A 55 7.91 -11.58 -16.52
N ASP A 56 8.31 -11.02 -17.67
CA ASP A 56 7.40 -10.59 -18.75
C ASP A 56 6.40 -11.68 -19.19
N GLN A 57 6.76 -12.96 -19.02
CA GLN A 57 5.93 -14.11 -19.40
C GLN A 57 4.71 -14.31 -18.49
N TRP A 58 4.78 -13.84 -17.24
CA TRP A 58 3.74 -13.98 -16.22
C TRP A 58 3.00 -12.65 -15.96
N PHE A 59 3.20 -11.67 -16.84
CA PHE A 59 2.50 -10.40 -16.77
C PHE A 59 1.04 -10.58 -17.21
N GLU A 60 0.12 -10.43 -16.26
CA GLU A 60 -1.31 -10.57 -16.48
C GLU A 60 -1.98 -9.19 -16.54
N MET A 61 -2.80 -8.95 -17.56
CA MET A 61 -3.49 -7.66 -17.73
C MET A 61 -4.69 -7.48 -16.77
N MET A 62 -5.25 -8.60 -16.26
CA MET A 62 -6.34 -8.63 -15.29
C MET A 62 -6.02 -9.68 -14.22
N ARG A 63 -6.25 -9.34 -12.95
CA ARG A 63 -6.15 -10.24 -11.80
C ARG A 63 -7.45 -10.32 -11.03
#